data_AF-A0A7S2GI38-F1
#
_entry.id   AF-A0A7S2GI38-F1
#
_cell.length_a   1.000
_cell.length_b   1.000
_cell.length_c   1.000
_cell.angle_alpha   90.00
_cell.angle_beta   90.00
_cell.angle_gamma   90.00
#
_symmetry.space_group_name_H-M   'P 1'
#
loop_
_entity.id
_entity.type
_entity.pdbx_description
1 polymer ?
#
loop_
_entity_poly.entity_id
_entity_poly.type
_entity_poly.pdbx_seq_one_letter_code
_entity_poly.pdbx_strand_id
1 'polypeptide(L)'
;AWNGKWSGAAAWGGELFCAPFNSDVVLVVDCHLGSTRTIATPALAEGHPEDYKWAGVVALGEYLYCAPHNASGVLVIDPANGQTHTIETGRSGAGKWHGIASCGGKLYCAPFNSDDVLVIDPEAETLECIPTGKHGDWKWAGITELDGFLYCAPHDADDVLVVDPVRRATWTIATGRTGVWKWSGIAACGGSLFCAPCCADDILVVQPSKGRTAGMPSGHGGGHKWAGIA
;
A
#
# COMPACT_ATOMS: atom_id res chain seq x y z
N ALA A 1 17.81 8.42 5.64
CA ALA A 1 17.33 7.31 4.79
C ALA A 1 16.40 6.46 5.64
N TRP A 2 15.21 6.15 5.13
CA TRP A 2 14.30 5.22 5.79
C TRP A 2 14.92 3.82 5.71
N ASN A 3 15.18 3.16 6.84
CA ASN A 3 15.83 1.82 6.89
C ASN A 3 14.95 0.81 7.65
N GLY A 4 13.63 0.92 7.47
CA GLY A 4 12.66 0.02 8.10
C GLY A 4 12.78 -1.39 7.52
N LYS A 5 12.72 -2.42 8.38
CA LYS A 5 12.74 -3.83 7.94
C LYS A 5 11.41 -4.28 7.35
N TRP A 6 10.30 -3.82 7.91
CA TRP A 6 8.96 -4.15 7.47
C TRP A 6 8.13 -2.90 7.20
N SER A 7 7.18 -2.97 6.26
CA SER A 7 6.34 -1.83 5.85
C SER A 7 4.87 -2.23 5.68
N GLY A 8 4.07 -1.95 6.70
CA GLY A 8 2.65 -2.33 6.75
C GLY A 8 2.44 -3.73 7.33
N ALA A 9 1.20 -3.98 7.78
CA ALA A 9 0.78 -5.25 8.35
C ALA A 9 -0.67 -5.58 7.97
N ALA A 10 -1.00 -6.86 7.89
CA ALA A 10 -2.35 -7.36 7.66
C ALA A 10 -2.66 -8.45 8.67
N ALA A 11 -3.90 -8.46 9.16
CA ALA A 11 -4.40 -9.51 10.03
C ALA A 11 -4.92 -10.68 9.21
N TRP A 12 -4.55 -11.90 9.59
CA TRP A 12 -5.11 -13.14 9.05
C TRP A 12 -5.04 -14.23 10.12
N GLY A 13 -6.14 -14.97 10.32
CA GLY A 13 -6.15 -16.11 11.24
C GLY A 13 -5.80 -15.82 12.71
N GLY A 14 -5.92 -14.56 13.18
CA GLY A 14 -5.52 -14.16 14.54
C GLY A 14 -4.04 -13.80 14.69
N GLU A 15 -3.28 -13.81 13.60
CA GLU A 15 -1.90 -13.34 13.51
C GLU A 15 -1.83 -12.03 12.69
N LEU A 16 -0.75 -11.26 12.88
CA LEU A 16 -0.37 -10.15 12.00
C LEU A 16 0.83 -10.55 11.16
N PHE A 17 0.76 -10.28 9.86
CA PHE A 17 1.85 -10.49 8.91
C PHE A 17 2.36 -9.13 8.46
N CYS A 18 3.67 -8.91 8.50
CA CYS A 18 4.29 -7.64 8.15
C CYS A 18 5.11 -7.76 6.86
N ALA A 19 4.88 -6.85 5.91
CA ALA A 19 5.50 -6.92 4.58
C ALA A 19 7.04 -6.74 4.66
N PRO A 20 7.84 -7.61 4.03
CA PRO A 20 9.31 -7.59 4.10
C PRO A 20 9.93 -6.49 3.21
N PHE A 21 10.08 -5.29 3.77
CA PHE A 21 10.59 -4.13 3.03
C PHE A 21 12.10 -4.19 2.80
N ASN A 22 12.89 -4.36 3.86
CA ASN A 22 14.35 -4.56 3.78
C ASN A 22 14.76 -5.87 4.46
N SER A 23 13.89 -6.88 4.42
CA SER A 23 14.09 -8.14 5.11
C SER A 23 13.92 -9.32 4.16
N ASP A 24 14.63 -10.40 4.41
CA ASP A 24 14.47 -11.68 3.70
C ASP A 24 13.37 -12.55 4.31
N VAL A 25 12.62 -12.01 5.28
CA VAL A 25 11.54 -12.71 5.93
C VAL A 25 10.34 -11.80 6.18
N VAL A 26 9.15 -12.36 5.98
CA VAL A 26 7.90 -11.83 6.52
C VAL A 26 7.93 -12.03 8.03
N LEU A 27 7.67 -10.98 8.79
CA LEU A 27 7.48 -11.09 10.24
C LEU A 27 6.03 -11.46 10.51
N VAL A 28 5.81 -12.47 11.35
CA VAL A 28 4.49 -12.89 11.80
C VAL A 28 4.41 -12.71 13.32
N VAL A 29 3.36 -12.05 13.79
CA VAL A 29 3.11 -11.78 15.21
C VAL A 29 1.83 -12.48 15.62
N ASP A 30 1.94 -13.41 16.57
CA ASP A 30 0.79 -13.98 17.24
C ASP A 30 0.28 -12.99 18.29
N CYS A 31 -0.89 -12.40 18.04
CA CYS A 31 -1.46 -11.39 18.91
C CYS A 31 -1.99 -11.94 20.24
N HIS A 32 -2.27 -13.24 20.31
CA HIS A 32 -2.79 -13.88 21.52
C HIS A 32 -1.65 -14.29 22.46
N LEU A 33 -0.57 -14.83 21.88
CA LEU A 33 0.58 -15.33 22.63
C LEU A 33 1.65 -14.27 22.87
N GLY A 34 1.62 -13.16 22.11
CA GLY A 34 2.66 -12.13 22.16
C GLY A 34 4.02 -12.64 21.66
N SER A 35 4.01 -13.64 20.77
CA SER A 35 5.21 -14.25 20.19
C SER A 35 5.36 -13.91 18.72
N THR A 36 6.56 -14.09 18.17
CA THR A 36 6.85 -13.84 16.77
C THR A 36 7.47 -15.06 16.10
N ARG A 37 7.15 -15.26 14.81
CA ARG A 37 7.83 -16.19 13.91
C ARG A 37 8.12 -15.51 12.57
N THR A 38 8.84 -16.19 11.69
CA THR A 38 9.23 -15.65 10.39
C THR A 38 8.90 -16.62 9.26
N ILE A 39 8.53 -16.09 8.10
CA ILE A 39 8.38 -16.84 6.85
C ILE A 39 9.42 -16.32 5.87
N ALA A 40 10.22 -17.20 5.25
CA ALA A 40 11.24 -16.81 4.28
C ALA A 40 10.60 -16.26 3.00
N THR A 41 11.20 -15.22 2.41
CA THR A 41 10.82 -14.73 1.08
C THR A 41 11.51 -15.55 -0.01
N PRO A 42 10.94 -15.62 -1.23
CA PRO A 42 11.64 -16.25 -2.35
C PRO A 42 12.89 -15.46 -2.72
N ALA A 43 13.85 -16.14 -3.37
CA ALA A 43 14.99 -15.48 -3.96
C ALA A 43 14.53 -14.53 -5.07
N LEU A 44 15.11 -13.34 -5.13
CA LEU A 44 14.83 -12.39 -6.21
C LEU A 44 15.51 -12.83 -7.51
N ALA A 45 14.93 -12.41 -8.63
CA ALA A 45 15.56 -12.59 -9.94
C ALA A 45 16.91 -11.85 -10.02
N GLU A 46 17.86 -12.39 -10.77
CA GLU A 46 19.21 -11.84 -10.91
C GLU A 46 19.16 -10.38 -11.40
N GLY A 47 19.93 -9.50 -10.75
CA GLY A 47 20.00 -8.07 -11.08
C GLY A 47 18.89 -7.21 -10.47
N HIS A 48 18.00 -7.77 -9.65
CA HIS A 48 17.02 -6.99 -8.91
C HIS A 48 17.57 -6.42 -7.59
N PRO A 49 17.06 -5.25 -7.15
CA PRO A 49 17.48 -4.67 -5.87
C PRO A 49 17.04 -5.54 -4.69
N GLU A 50 17.97 -5.83 -3.79
CA GLU A 50 17.73 -6.57 -2.54
C GLU A 50 17.18 -5.66 -1.42
N ASP A 51 17.09 -4.35 -1.67
CA ASP A 51 16.55 -3.34 -0.77
C ASP A 51 15.15 -2.86 -1.19
N TYR A 52 14.36 -2.48 -0.20
CA TYR A 52 13.00 -1.93 -0.36
C TYR A 52 12.08 -2.80 -1.24
N LYS A 53 12.17 -4.12 -1.06
CA LYS A 53 11.59 -5.16 -1.92
C LYS A 53 10.07 -5.05 -1.98
N TRP A 54 9.40 -5.25 -0.84
CA TRP A 54 7.94 -5.27 -0.76
C TRP A 54 7.40 -4.32 0.29
N ALA A 55 6.35 -3.58 -0.06
CA ALA A 55 5.68 -2.65 0.84
C ALA A 55 4.18 -2.95 0.86
N GLY A 56 3.53 -2.65 1.98
CA GLY A 56 2.12 -2.96 2.18
C GLY A 56 1.85 -4.46 2.18
N VAL A 57 0.78 -4.86 2.84
CA VAL A 57 0.29 -6.23 2.77
C VAL A 57 -1.22 -6.23 2.96
N VAL A 58 -1.89 -7.11 2.23
CA VAL A 58 -3.34 -7.33 2.37
C VAL A 58 -3.61 -8.82 2.33
N ALA A 59 -4.58 -9.26 3.13
CA ALA A 59 -5.10 -10.61 3.07
C ALA A 59 -6.29 -10.67 2.09
N LEU A 60 -6.33 -11.70 1.24
CA LEU A 60 -7.45 -11.96 0.35
C LEU A 60 -7.64 -13.47 0.21
N GLY A 61 -8.77 -13.97 0.69
CA GLY A 61 -9.03 -15.41 0.78
C GLY A 61 -8.06 -16.10 1.75
N GLU A 62 -7.39 -17.14 1.27
CA GLU A 62 -6.45 -17.94 2.07
C GLU A 62 -5.00 -17.41 2.02
N TYR A 63 -4.74 -16.37 1.23
CA TYR A 63 -3.39 -15.86 0.98
C TYR A 63 -3.21 -14.40 1.43
N LEU A 64 -1.96 -14.01 1.58
CA LEU A 64 -1.57 -12.61 1.73
C LEU A 64 -0.70 -12.16 0.56
N TYR A 65 -0.77 -10.87 0.25
CA TYR A 65 -0.13 -10.27 -0.91
C TYR A 65 0.60 -8.99 -0.52
N CYS A 66 1.84 -8.79 -0.99
CA CYS A 66 2.61 -7.56 -0.75
C CYS A 66 2.93 -6.83 -2.05
N ALA A 67 2.84 -5.49 -2.04
CA ALA A 67 3.12 -4.69 -3.23
C ALA A 67 4.61 -4.76 -3.61
N PRO A 68 4.94 -4.91 -4.92
CA PRO A 68 6.32 -4.92 -5.38
C PRO A 68 6.89 -3.50 -5.47
N HIS A 69 7.51 -3.03 -4.40
CA HIS A 69 8.07 -1.69 -4.35
C HIS A 69 9.32 -1.56 -5.24
N ASN A 70 10.40 -2.25 -4.87
CA ASN A 70 11.55 -2.45 -5.76
C ASN A 70 11.56 -3.86 -6.39
N ALA A 71 10.87 -4.82 -5.79
CA ALA A 71 10.81 -6.19 -6.28
C ALA A 71 10.26 -6.28 -7.72
N SER A 72 10.59 -7.36 -8.41
CA SER A 72 10.10 -7.67 -9.76
C SER A 72 8.64 -8.12 -9.77
N GLY A 73 8.19 -8.77 -8.69
CA GLY A 73 6.90 -9.42 -8.58
C GLY A 73 6.22 -9.20 -7.23
N VAL A 74 4.89 -9.29 -7.25
CA VAL A 74 4.03 -9.24 -6.06
C VAL A 74 4.34 -10.47 -5.21
N LEU A 75 4.65 -10.29 -3.93
CA LEU A 75 4.87 -11.42 -3.03
C LEU A 75 3.53 -12.03 -2.66
N VAL A 76 3.40 -13.35 -2.82
CA VAL A 76 2.28 -14.15 -2.34
C VAL A 76 2.74 -15.00 -1.15
N ILE A 77 1.94 -15.05 -0.10
CA ILE A 77 2.23 -15.79 1.13
C ILE A 77 1.08 -16.73 1.41
N ASP A 78 1.38 -18.02 1.51
CA ASP A 78 0.49 -19.04 2.07
C ASP A 78 0.74 -19.12 3.58
N PRO A 79 -0.14 -18.57 4.42
CA PRO A 79 0.03 -18.58 5.85
C PRO A 79 -0.16 -19.97 6.48
N ALA A 80 -0.83 -20.91 5.80
CA ALA A 80 -1.15 -22.23 6.33
C ALA A 80 0.07 -23.16 6.37
N ASN A 81 0.97 -23.03 5.39
CA ASN A 81 2.19 -23.85 5.30
C ASN A 81 3.49 -23.02 5.26
N GLY A 82 3.39 -21.68 5.23
CA GLY A 82 4.55 -20.78 5.19
C GLY A 82 5.28 -20.78 3.84
N GLN A 83 4.64 -21.20 2.75
CA GLN A 83 5.20 -21.08 1.41
C GLN A 83 5.00 -19.68 0.85
N THR A 84 5.91 -19.29 -0.04
CA THR A 84 5.88 -17.99 -0.71
C THR A 84 6.31 -18.12 -2.16
N HIS A 85 5.72 -17.32 -3.03
CA HIS A 85 6.14 -17.15 -4.42
C HIS A 85 5.88 -15.73 -4.90
N THR A 86 6.27 -15.42 -6.14
CA THR A 86 6.00 -14.12 -6.76
C THR A 86 5.14 -14.23 -8.00
N ILE A 87 4.26 -13.24 -8.19
CA ILE A 87 3.58 -12.97 -9.46
C ILE A 87 4.35 -11.85 -10.16
N GLU A 88 5.08 -12.19 -11.24
CA GLU A 88 6.02 -11.27 -11.90
C GLU A 88 5.33 -10.14 -12.64
N THR A 89 5.74 -8.89 -12.37
CA THR A 89 5.11 -7.72 -13.00
C THR A 89 5.61 -7.40 -14.40
N GLY A 90 6.79 -7.91 -14.77
CA GLY A 90 7.49 -7.48 -15.98
C GLY A 90 7.87 -5.98 -15.98
N ARG A 91 7.79 -5.30 -14.84
CA ARG A 91 8.10 -3.87 -14.69
C ARG A 91 9.38 -3.67 -13.88
N SER A 92 10.29 -2.88 -14.44
CA SER A 92 11.52 -2.44 -13.78
C SER A 92 11.35 -1.04 -13.18
N GLY A 93 12.31 -0.64 -12.34
CA GLY A 93 12.30 0.65 -11.63
C GLY A 93 12.16 0.48 -10.12
N ALA A 94 12.51 1.55 -9.41
CA ALA A 94 12.50 1.63 -7.95
C ALA A 94 11.27 2.40 -7.45
N GLY A 95 10.73 1.96 -6.32
CA GLY A 95 9.57 2.56 -5.67
C GLY A 95 8.32 2.61 -6.54
N LYS A 96 8.10 1.58 -7.34
CA LYS A 96 7.00 1.56 -8.32
C LYS A 96 5.65 1.69 -7.62
N TRP A 97 5.40 0.79 -6.67
CA TRP A 97 4.17 0.73 -5.90
C TRP A 97 4.44 0.59 -4.41
N HIS A 98 3.52 1.05 -3.56
CA HIS A 98 3.75 1.04 -2.11
C HIS A 98 2.64 0.33 -1.32
N GLY A 99 1.47 0.94 -1.14
CA GLY A 99 0.34 0.27 -0.49
C GLY A 99 -0.33 -0.74 -1.41
N ILE A 100 -1.06 -1.70 -0.82
CA ILE A 100 -1.90 -2.67 -1.52
C ILE A 100 -3.25 -2.81 -0.80
N ALA A 101 -4.33 -2.92 -1.56
CA ALA A 101 -5.68 -3.16 -1.05
C ALA A 101 -6.46 -4.09 -1.99
N SER A 102 -7.46 -4.79 -1.45
CA SER A 102 -8.37 -5.64 -2.23
C SER A 102 -9.67 -4.91 -2.54
N CYS A 103 -10.20 -5.07 -3.75
CA CYS A 103 -11.55 -4.62 -4.12
C CYS A 103 -12.13 -5.56 -5.17
N GLY A 104 -13.37 -6.04 -4.98
CA GLY A 104 -14.06 -6.88 -5.96
C GLY A 104 -13.30 -8.17 -6.33
N GLY A 105 -12.58 -8.79 -5.39
CA GLY A 105 -11.80 -10.01 -5.63
C GLY A 105 -10.45 -9.81 -6.32
N LYS A 106 -10.10 -8.57 -6.69
CA LYS A 106 -8.78 -8.21 -7.24
C LYS A 106 -7.98 -7.40 -6.23
N LEU A 107 -6.69 -7.27 -6.46
CA LEU A 107 -5.78 -6.46 -5.65
C LEU A 107 -5.32 -5.24 -6.45
N TYR A 108 -5.03 -4.16 -5.74
CA TYR A 108 -4.66 -2.88 -6.32
C TYR A 108 -3.50 -2.28 -5.55
N CYS A 109 -2.44 -1.87 -6.24
CA CYS A 109 -1.29 -1.24 -5.60
C CYS A 109 -1.20 0.25 -5.91
N ALA A 110 -0.95 1.05 -4.87
CA ALA A 110 -0.82 2.51 -4.99
C ALA A 110 0.39 2.88 -5.85
N PRO A 111 0.23 3.72 -6.89
CA PRO A 111 1.33 4.18 -7.73
C PRO A 111 2.21 5.21 -7.00
N PHE A 112 3.33 4.75 -6.44
CA PHE A 112 4.23 5.63 -5.71
C PHE A 112 5.10 6.43 -6.68
N ASN A 113 5.97 5.76 -7.43
CA ASN A 113 6.68 6.34 -8.58
C ASN A 113 6.10 5.87 -9.93
N SER A 114 5.28 4.81 -9.94
CA SER A 114 4.61 4.34 -11.16
C SER A 114 3.61 5.36 -11.69
N ASP A 115 3.44 5.46 -13.00
CA ASP A 115 2.36 6.26 -13.63
C ASP A 115 1.00 5.54 -13.60
N ASP A 116 1.02 4.25 -13.26
CA ASP A 116 -0.13 3.36 -13.31
C ASP A 116 -0.39 2.68 -11.97
N VAL A 117 -1.66 2.57 -11.59
CA VAL A 117 -2.13 1.65 -10.54
C VAL A 117 -1.94 0.22 -11.06
N LEU A 118 -1.26 -0.64 -10.28
CA LEU A 118 -1.17 -2.06 -10.59
C LEU A 118 -2.45 -2.76 -10.15
N VAL A 119 -3.02 -3.59 -11.02
CA VAL A 119 -4.16 -4.45 -10.73
C VAL A 119 -3.71 -5.91 -10.83
N ILE A 120 -4.04 -6.71 -9.83
CA ILE A 120 -3.70 -8.14 -9.79
C ILE A 120 -4.99 -8.95 -9.71
N ASP A 121 -5.11 -9.91 -10.62
CA ASP A 121 -6.05 -11.00 -10.52
C ASP A 121 -5.35 -12.19 -9.83
N PRO A 122 -5.62 -12.45 -8.55
CA PRO A 122 -4.93 -13.49 -7.81
C PRO A 122 -5.34 -14.90 -8.23
N GLU A 123 -6.54 -15.09 -8.79
CA GLU A 123 -7.01 -16.42 -9.23
C GLU A 123 -6.35 -16.82 -10.54
N ALA A 124 -6.23 -15.87 -11.48
CA ALA A 124 -5.57 -16.10 -12.76
C ALA A 124 -4.06 -15.84 -12.73
N GLU A 125 -3.53 -15.30 -11.63
CA GLU A 125 -2.17 -14.76 -11.51
C GLU A 125 -1.80 -13.80 -12.67
N THR A 126 -2.75 -12.95 -13.06
CA THR A 126 -2.55 -11.97 -14.14
C THR A 126 -2.50 -10.55 -13.61
N LEU A 127 -1.86 -9.67 -14.40
CA LEU A 127 -1.60 -8.29 -14.02
C LEU A 127 -2.02 -7.34 -15.12
N GLU A 128 -2.57 -6.21 -14.70
CA GLU A 128 -2.95 -5.11 -15.58
C GLU A 128 -2.62 -3.76 -14.95
N CYS A 129 -2.65 -2.70 -15.75
CA CYS A 129 -2.42 -1.33 -15.31
C CYS A 129 -3.65 -0.46 -15.55
N ILE A 130 -3.94 0.45 -14.62
CA ILE A 130 -4.88 1.56 -14.84
C ILE A 130 -4.08 2.87 -14.83
N PRO A 131 -4.00 3.59 -15.96
CA PRO A 131 -3.28 4.85 -16.02
C PRO A 131 -3.86 5.91 -15.09
N THR A 132 -2.99 6.63 -14.39
CA THR A 132 -3.37 7.77 -13.55
C THR A 132 -3.39 9.10 -14.31
N GLY A 133 -2.67 9.17 -15.44
CA GLY A 133 -2.42 10.42 -16.16
C GLY A 133 -1.56 11.43 -15.38
N LYS A 134 -0.86 10.98 -14.33
CA LYS A 134 -0.01 11.80 -13.48
C LYS A 134 1.39 11.20 -13.41
N HIS A 135 2.39 12.06 -13.59
CA HIS A 135 3.81 11.70 -13.59
C HIS A 135 4.54 12.25 -12.38
N GLY A 136 5.73 11.71 -12.13
CA GLY A 136 6.59 12.09 -11.01
C GLY A 136 6.63 11.01 -9.93
N ASP A 137 7.49 11.27 -8.95
CA ASP A 137 7.86 10.31 -7.92
C ASP A 137 7.12 10.62 -6.59
N TRP A 138 7.05 9.63 -5.70
CA TRP A 138 6.51 9.71 -4.33
C TRP A 138 5.06 10.19 -4.27
N LYS A 139 4.26 9.96 -5.32
CA LYS A 139 2.93 10.54 -5.50
C LYS A 139 1.95 10.03 -4.45
N TRP A 140 1.70 8.72 -4.44
CA TRP A 140 0.72 8.11 -3.55
C TRP A 140 1.26 6.86 -2.87
N ALA A 141 1.07 6.78 -1.54
CA ALA A 141 1.66 5.73 -0.71
C ALA A 141 0.63 4.66 -0.28
N GLY A 142 -0.21 4.96 0.71
CA GLY A 142 -1.26 4.04 1.17
C GLY A 142 -2.42 3.95 0.19
N ILE A 143 -3.17 2.85 0.25
CA ILE A 143 -4.40 2.64 -0.51
C ILE A 143 -5.42 1.91 0.37
N THR A 144 -6.71 2.27 0.26
CA THR A 144 -7.81 1.58 0.94
C THR A 144 -9.05 1.58 0.07
N GLU A 145 -9.97 0.66 0.34
CA GLU A 145 -11.26 0.55 -0.34
C GLU A 145 -12.35 1.24 0.48
N LEU A 146 -13.28 1.91 -0.20
CA LEU A 146 -14.52 2.43 0.37
C LEU A 146 -15.60 2.51 -0.70
N ASP A 147 -16.75 1.88 -0.45
CA ASP A 147 -17.95 1.91 -1.30
C ASP A 147 -17.70 1.49 -2.77
N GLY A 148 -16.83 0.51 -2.99
CA GLY A 148 -16.47 -0.05 -4.29
C GLY A 148 -15.41 0.74 -5.06
N PHE A 149 -14.84 1.79 -4.45
CA PHE A 149 -13.75 2.58 -5.00
C PHE A 149 -12.49 2.44 -4.15
N LEU A 150 -11.33 2.65 -4.76
CA LEU A 150 -10.06 2.70 -4.02
C LEU A 150 -9.54 4.13 -3.96
N TYR A 151 -8.92 4.46 -2.84
CA TYR A 151 -8.40 5.79 -2.55
C TYR A 151 -6.94 5.69 -2.12
N CYS A 152 -6.07 6.47 -2.75
CA CYS A 152 -4.65 6.47 -2.41
C CYS A 152 -4.23 7.76 -1.67
N ALA A 153 -3.49 7.60 -0.57
CA ALA A 153 -3.01 8.69 0.27
C ALA A 153 -2.03 9.59 -0.50
N PRO A 154 -2.24 10.92 -0.55
CA PRO A 154 -1.31 11.84 -1.19
C PRO A 154 -0.03 12.00 -0.34
N HIS A 155 1.07 11.40 -0.80
CA HIS A 155 2.36 11.53 -0.12
C HIS A 155 3.03 12.83 -0.55
N ASP A 156 3.47 12.92 -1.81
CA ASP A 156 3.93 14.19 -2.41
C ASP A 156 2.87 14.78 -3.34
N ALA A 157 1.90 13.98 -3.80
CA ALA A 157 0.80 14.47 -4.62
C ALA A 157 -0.06 15.50 -3.86
N ASP A 158 -0.61 16.49 -4.57
CA ASP A 158 -1.52 17.49 -3.99
C ASP A 158 -2.95 16.99 -3.83
N ASP A 159 -3.26 15.84 -4.43
CA ASP A 159 -4.61 15.29 -4.49
C ASP A 159 -4.65 13.82 -4.07
N VAL A 160 -5.76 13.40 -3.47
CA VAL A 160 -6.09 11.98 -3.25
C VAL A 160 -6.42 11.35 -4.60
N LEU A 161 -5.79 10.24 -4.95
CA LEU A 161 -6.15 9.46 -6.15
C LEU A 161 -7.39 8.62 -5.84
N VAL A 162 -8.36 8.62 -6.75
CA VAL A 162 -9.52 7.73 -6.74
C VAL A 162 -9.42 6.77 -7.92
N VAL A 163 -9.70 5.49 -7.67
CA VAL A 163 -9.71 4.43 -8.67
C VAL A 163 -11.10 3.81 -8.71
N ASP A 164 -11.71 3.81 -9.89
CA ASP A 164 -12.92 3.03 -10.18
C ASP A 164 -12.50 1.70 -10.81
N PRO A 165 -12.61 0.60 -10.06
CA PRO A 165 -12.18 -0.72 -10.55
C PRO A 165 -13.11 -1.24 -11.66
N VAL A 166 -14.37 -0.81 -11.70
CA VAL A 166 -15.37 -1.26 -12.69
C VAL A 166 -15.17 -0.54 -14.01
N ARG A 167 -15.04 0.80 -13.97
CA ARG A 167 -14.80 1.61 -15.18
C ARG A 167 -13.35 1.61 -15.61
N ARG A 168 -12.44 1.09 -14.79
CA ARG A 168 -10.99 1.13 -15.01
C ARG A 168 -10.50 2.55 -15.25
N ALA A 169 -10.98 3.48 -14.43
CA ALA A 169 -10.73 4.90 -14.58
C ALA A 169 -10.20 5.48 -13.27
N THR A 170 -9.48 6.60 -13.39
CA THR A 170 -8.98 7.35 -12.25
C THR A 170 -9.36 8.82 -12.33
N TRP A 171 -9.49 9.46 -11.18
CA TRP A 171 -9.59 10.90 -11.03
C TRP A 171 -9.01 11.29 -9.68
N THR A 172 -9.02 12.58 -9.34
CA THR A 172 -8.46 13.06 -8.08
C THR A 172 -9.44 13.91 -7.28
N ILE A 173 -9.25 13.93 -5.95
CA ILE A 173 -9.93 14.84 -5.03
C ILE A 173 -8.88 15.78 -4.44
N ALA A 174 -9.04 17.07 -4.70
CA ALA A 174 -8.10 18.07 -4.24
C ALA A 174 -8.05 18.16 -2.71
N THR A 175 -6.83 18.16 -2.16
CA THR A 175 -6.63 18.39 -0.72
C THR A 175 -6.53 19.88 -0.39
N GLY A 176 -6.21 20.72 -1.39
CA GLY A 176 -5.87 22.13 -1.20
C GLY A 176 -4.51 22.33 -0.50
N ARG A 177 -3.67 21.30 -0.44
CA ARG A 177 -2.41 21.31 0.32
C ARG A 177 -1.25 20.83 -0.54
N THR A 178 -0.24 21.67 -0.62
CA THR A 178 0.99 21.41 -1.38
C THR A 178 2.15 21.00 -0.48
N GLY A 179 3.22 20.51 -1.08
CA GLY A 179 4.43 20.08 -0.38
C GLY A 179 4.62 18.57 -0.41
N VAL A 180 5.68 18.11 0.25
CA VAL A 180 6.22 16.77 0.12
C VAL A 180 6.10 16.01 1.45
N TRP A 181 6.00 14.68 1.38
CA TRP A 181 5.95 13.76 2.52
C TRP A 181 4.78 14.02 3.46
N LYS A 182 3.63 14.39 2.90
CA LYS A 182 2.47 14.87 3.65
C LYS A 182 1.77 13.75 4.40
N TRP A 183 1.19 12.78 3.70
CA TRP A 183 0.47 11.64 4.29
C TRP A 183 0.99 10.31 3.74
N SER A 184 0.97 9.25 4.55
CA SER A 184 1.52 7.95 4.18
C SER A 184 0.45 6.86 4.16
N GLY A 185 -0.18 6.57 5.30
CA GLY A 185 -1.28 5.60 5.43
C GLY A 185 -2.64 6.21 5.11
N ILE A 186 -3.63 5.36 4.79
CA ILE A 186 -5.03 5.73 4.64
C ILE A 186 -5.92 4.60 5.14
N ALA A 187 -6.99 4.95 5.86
CA ALA A 187 -8.00 4.02 6.34
C ALA A 187 -9.41 4.54 6.13
N ALA A 188 -10.34 3.63 5.82
CA ALA A 188 -11.77 3.92 5.76
C ALA A 188 -12.43 3.67 7.12
N CYS A 189 -13.22 4.64 7.61
CA CYS A 189 -14.02 4.49 8.82
C CYS A 189 -15.29 5.36 8.74
N GLY A 190 -16.46 4.76 8.97
CA GLY A 190 -17.73 5.50 9.02
C GLY A 190 -18.04 6.29 7.75
N GLY A 191 -17.74 5.75 6.56
CA GLY A 191 -17.97 6.42 5.27
C GLY A 191 -17.04 7.62 4.99
N SER A 192 -15.97 7.78 5.77
CA SER A 192 -14.92 8.77 5.55
C SER A 192 -13.56 8.07 5.46
N LEU A 193 -12.59 8.74 4.84
CA LEU A 193 -11.20 8.29 4.78
C LEU A 193 -10.34 9.17 5.66
N PHE A 194 -9.34 8.57 6.30
CA PHE A 194 -8.40 9.24 7.18
C PHE A 194 -6.98 8.92 6.73
N CYS A 195 -6.22 9.94 6.31
CA CYS A 195 -4.82 9.75 5.91
C CYS A 195 -3.89 10.13 7.07
N ALA A 196 -3.02 9.20 7.45
CA ALA A 196 -2.06 9.40 8.53
C ALA A 196 -0.95 10.37 8.10
N PRO A 197 -0.65 11.44 8.86
CA PRO A 197 0.37 12.40 8.48
C PRO A 197 1.77 11.78 8.54
N CYS A 198 2.60 11.90 7.53
CA CYS A 198 4.04 11.62 7.66
C CYS A 198 4.74 12.87 8.21
N CYS A 199 4.74 13.96 7.45
CA CYS A 199 5.25 15.27 7.84
C CYS A 199 4.17 16.35 7.92
N ALA A 200 2.94 16.09 7.48
CA ALA A 200 1.84 17.03 7.68
C ALA A 200 1.51 17.22 9.18
N ASP A 201 0.95 18.36 9.54
CA ASP A 201 0.61 18.68 10.94
C ASP A 201 -0.70 18.02 11.41
N ASP A 202 -1.47 17.45 10.49
CA ASP A 202 -2.81 16.99 10.74
C ASP A 202 -3.19 15.73 9.91
N ILE A 203 -4.22 15.05 10.38
CA ILE A 203 -4.84 13.93 9.68
C ILE A 203 -5.73 14.52 8.60
N LEU A 204 -5.52 14.08 7.35
CA LEU A 204 -6.41 14.46 6.25
C LEU A 204 -7.67 13.60 6.31
N VAL A 205 -8.83 14.25 6.44
CA VAL A 205 -10.14 13.60 6.39
C VAL A 205 -10.76 13.85 5.02
N VAL A 206 -11.17 12.78 4.33
CA VAL A 206 -11.81 12.85 3.01
C VAL A 206 -13.23 12.30 3.13
N GLN A 207 -14.19 13.01 2.54
CA GLN A 207 -15.58 12.55 2.43
C GLN A 207 -15.97 12.47 0.97
N PRO A 208 -15.75 11.30 0.31
CA PRO A 208 -15.93 11.16 -1.13
C PRO A 208 -17.34 11.50 -1.61
N SER A 209 -18.37 11.05 -0.88
CA SER A 209 -19.79 11.34 -1.18
C SER A 209 -20.12 12.84 -1.20
N LYS A 210 -19.28 13.67 -0.59
CA LYS A 210 -19.44 15.13 -0.54
C LYS A 210 -18.38 15.87 -1.36
N GLY A 211 -17.46 15.15 -2.00
CA GLY A 211 -16.35 15.72 -2.77
C GLY A 211 -15.47 16.70 -1.97
N ARG A 212 -15.34 16.51 -0.66
CA ARG A 212 -14.65 17.49 0.23
C ARG A 212 -13.58 16.84 1.09
N THR A 213 -12.58 17.64 1.44
CA THR A 213 -11.50 17.31 2.37
C THR A 213 -11.49 18.27 3.55
N ALA A 214 -10.95 17.83 4.69
CA ALA A 214 -10.78 18.62 5.90
C ALA A 214 -9.54 18.18 6.68
N GLY A 215 -9.00 19.06 7.52
CA GLY A 215 -7.93 18.74 8.45
C GLY A 215 -8.45 18.39 9.83
N MET A 216 -7.92 17.33 10.43
CA MET A 216 -8.17 16.98 11.83
C MET A 216 -6.85 17.00 12.61
N PRO A 217 -6.71 17.81 13.69
CA PRO A 217 -5.45 17.94 14.41
C PRO A 217 -4.89 16.58 14.86
N SER A 218 -3.59 16.35 14.60
CA SER A 218 -2.90 15.12 15.02
C SER A 218 -2.42 15.17 16.49
N GLY A 219 -2.45 16.35 17.10
CA GLY A 219 -1.94 16.60 18.46
C GLY A 219 -0.40 16.58 18.57
N HIS A 220 0.34 16.37 17.48
CA HIS A 220 1.79 16.19 17.48
C HIS A 220 2.46 16.89 16.28
N GLY A 221 3.47 17.73 16.53
CA GLY A 221 4.28 18.42 15.50
C GLY A 221 5.56 17.66 15.11
N GLY A 222 6.18 18.01 13.99
CA GLY A 222 7.43 17.41 13.50
C GLY A 222 7.29 16.52 12.24
N GLY A 223 8.42 16.11 11.65
CA GLY A 223 8.46 15.28 10.43
C GLY A 223 8.64 13.78 10.70
N HIS A 224 8.30 12.94 9.72
CA HIS A 224 8.42 11.46 9.75
C HIS A 224 7.72 10.79 10.94
N LYS A 225 6.58 11.34 11.37
CA LYS A 225 5.88 10.91 12.58
C LYS A 225 5.18 9.56 12.40
N TRP A 226 4.61 9.32 11.21
CA TRP A 226 3.79 8.14 10.95
C TRP A 226 4.12 7.52 9.59
N ALA A 227 4.33 6.21 9.57
CA ALA A 227 4.53 5.41 8.37
C ALA A 227 3.82 4.06 8.53
N GLY A 228 2.92 3.74 7.59
CA GLY A 228 2.15 2.51 7.62
C GLY A 228 0.70 2.68 8.11
N ILE A 229 0.02 1.53 8.19
CA ILE A 229 -1.45 1.34 8.14
C ILE A 229 -2.24 1.95 9.30
N ALA A 230 -3.51 2.26 9.02
CA ALA A 230 -4.63 2.33 9.97
C ALA A 230 -5.72 1.34 9.53
#